data_AF-A0A1G6G4S1-F1
#
_entry.id   AF-A0A1G6G4S1-F1
#
_cell.length_a   1.000
_cell.length_b   1.000
_cell.length_c   1.000
_cell.angle_alpha   90.00
_cell.angle_beta   90.00
_cell.angle_gamma   90.00
#
_symmetry.space_group_name_H-M   'P 1'
#
loop_
_entity.id
_entity.type
_entity.pdbx_description
1 polymer ?
#
loop_
_entity_poly.entity_id
_entity_poly.type
_entity_poly.pdbx_seq_one_letter_code
_entity_poly.pdbx_strand_id
1 'polypeptide(L)'
;MIDMTTDEMTFNDVPQVVAHVYNKVERLETLIQNLNEELRKNVLTKKSDHTPMTLDEACEFLKMKKSTMYYKLGRGDIPGTRSGKYYILFKDELIKWIESGRNGKAHLTPEEENELIALSHRRKSKRTL
;
A
#
# COMPACT_ATOMS: atom_id res chain seq x y z
N MET A 1 -9.78 32.67 -4.63
CA MET A 1 -10.66 33.55 -5.43
C MET A 1 -9.96 33.82 -6.75
N ILE A 2 -10.36 33.12 -7.81
CA ILE A 2 -10.06 33.54 -9.18
C ILE A 2 -11.37 34.17 -9.64
N ASP A 3 -11.35 35.49 -9.79
CA ASP A 3 -12.46 36.23 -10.37
C ASP A 3 -12.48 35.87 -11.87
N MET A 4 -13.35 34.94 -12.25
CA MET A 4 -13.64 34.68 -13.66
C MET A 4 -14.58 35.79 -14.11
N THR A 5 -13.99 36.93 -14.46
CA THR A 5 -14.67 37.98 -15.22
C THR A 5 -15.07 37.37 -16.56
N THR A 6 -16.27 36.80 -16.59
CA THR A 6 -16.97 36.33 -17.79
C THR A 6 -17.60 37.53 -18.50
N ASP A 7 -16.84 38.62 -18.60
CA ASP A 7 -17.25 39.84 -19.27
C ASP A 7 -16.80 39.68 -20.73
N GLU A 8 -17.77 39.31 -21.57
CA GLU A 8 -17.77 39.37 -23.04
C GLU A 8 -16.50 38.90 -23.78
N MET A 9 -16.14 37.61 -23.66
CA MET A 9 -15.17 37.02 -24.59
C MET A 9 -15.73 36.95 -26.01
N THR A 10 -15.03 37.58 -26.94
CA THR A 10 -15.39 37.57 -28.36
C THR A 10 -14.61 36.50 -29.12
N PHE A 11 -15.04 36.16 -30.34
CA PHE A 11 -14.34 35.16 -31.15
C PHE A 11 -12.88 35.56 -31.48
N ASN A 12 -12.55 36.86 -31.45
CA ASN A 12 -11.19 37.34 -31.67
C ASN A 12 -10.25 37.01 -30.50
N ASP A 13 -10.79 36.69 -29.32
CA ASP A 13 -10.00 36.35 -28.13
C ASP A 13 -9.66 34.85 -28.07
N VAL A 14 -10.22 34.03 -28.98
CA VAL A 14 -10.00 32.57 -29.03
C VAL A 14 -8.51 32.20 -29.06
N PRO A 15 -7.63 32.84 -29.86
CA PRO A 15 -6.20 32.52 -29.83
C PRO A 15 -5.57 32.72 -28.44
N GLN A 16 -5.98 33.79 -27.74
CA GLN A 16 -5.49 34.13 -26.40
C GLN A 16 -5.94 33.09 -25.37
N VAL A 17 -7.22 32.68 -25.42
CA VAL A 17 -7.79 31.68 -24.51
C VAL A 17 -7.15 30.31 -24.75
N VAL A 18 -7.00 29.90 -26.00
CA VAL A 18 -6.38 28.63 -26.36
C VAL A 18 -4.93 28.58 -25.90
N ALA A 19 -4.17 29.68 -26.08
CA ALA A 19 -2.82 29.78 -25.54
C ALA A 19 -2.78 29.67 -24.00
N HIS A 20 -3.73 30.30 -23.31
CA HIS A 20 -3.82 30.22 -21.85
C HIS A 20 -4.18 28.82 -21.36
N VAL A 21 -5.10 28.13 -22.05
CA VAL A 21 -5.45 26.72 -21.77
C VAL A 21 -4.25 25.81 -22.02
N TYR A 22 -3.55 25.98 -23.15
CA TYR A 22 -2.35 25.23 -23.48
C TYR A 22 -1.29 25.33 -22.38
N ASN A 23 -0.97 26.56 -21.95
CA ASN A 23 0.00 26.79 -20.87
C ASN A 23 -0.44 26.16 -19.54
N LYS A 24 -1.75 26.14 -19.25
CA LYS A 24 -2.27 25.45 -18.05
C LYS A 24 -2.12 23.94 -18.16
N VAL A 25 -2.35 23.36 -19.33
CA VAL A 25 -2.17 21.92 -19.58
C VAL A 25 -0.70 21.54 -19.44
N GLU A 26 0.21 22.28 -20.05
CA GLU A 26 1.66 22.05 -19.93
C GLU A 26 2.14 22.11 -18.46
N ARG A 27 1.61 23.07 -17.68
CA ARG A 27 1.90 23.17 -16.24
C ARG A 27 1.37 21.97 -15.46
N LEU A 28 0.19 21.45 -15.81
CA LEU A 28 -0.37 20.25 -15.19
C LEU A 28 0.46 19.01 -15.55
N GLU A 29 0.86 18.86 -16.81
CA GLU A 29 1.72 17.77 -17.27
C GLU A 29 3.05 17.76 -16.50
N THR A 30 3.69 18.92 -16.37
CA THR A 30 4.92 19.09 -15.59
C THR A 30 4.71 18.72 -14.11
N LEU A 31 3.61 19.17 -13.50
CA LEU A 31 3.28 18.83 -12.11
C LEU A 31 3.10 17.31 -11.92
N ILE A 32 2.39 16.65 -12.84
CA ILE A 32 2.16 15.21 -12.80
C ILE A 32 3.48 14.44 -12.97
N GLN A 33 4.38 14.89 -13.86
CA GLN A 33 5.71 14.31 -14.02
C GLN A 33 6.52 14.40 -12.72
N ASN A 34 6.57 15.60 -12.10
CA ASN A 34 7.27 15.81 -10.84
C ASN A 34 6.70 14.95 -9.71
N LEU A 35 5.37 14.89 -9.57
CA LEU A 35 4.71 14.03 -8.58
C LEU A 35 5.05 12.55 -8.80
N ASN A 36 5.05 12.09 -10.04
CA ASN A 36 5.44 10.71 -10.36
C ASN A 36 6.90 10.43 -10.01
N GLU A 37 7.81 11.38 -10.24
CA GLU A 37 9.21 11.25 -9.83
C GLU A 37 9.37 11.21 -8.31
N GLU A 38 8.67 12.08 -7.58
CA GLU A 38 8.66 12.08 -6.11
C GLU A 38 8.08 10.78 -5.56
N LEU A 39 6.96 10.31 -6.10
CA LEU A 39 6.38 9.02 -5.73
C LEU A 39 7.32 7.86 -6.05
N ARG A 40 8.00 7.87 -7.20
CA ARG A 40 9.02 6.85 -7.52
C ARG A 40 10.18 6.88 -6.54
N LYS A 41 10.70 8.06 -6.20
CA LYS A 41 11.74 8.23 -5.16
C LYS A 41 11.25 7.69 -3.81
N ASN A 42 10.03 8.04 -3.39
CA ASN A 42 9.43 7.56 -2.16
C ASN A 42 9.15 6.04 -2.16
N VAL A 43 8.75 5.46 -3.29
CA VAL A 43 8.57 4.01 -3.42
C VAL A 43 9.91 3.28 -3.39
N LEU A 44 10.94 3.85 -4.01
CA LEU A 44 12.30 3.29 -3.96
C LEU A 44 12.89 3.35 -2.55
N THR A 45 12.68 4.44 -1.81
CA THR A 45 13.12 4.55 -0.41
C THR A 45 12.27 3.71 0.55
N LYS A 46 10.98 3.51 0.27
CA LYS A 46 10.08 2.69 1.11
C LYS A 46 10.21 1.18 0.83
N LYS A 47 10.76 0.77 -0.31
CA LYS A 47 11.04 -0.64 -0.65
C LYS A 47 12.34 -1.19 -0.05
N SER A 48 13.27 -0.34 0.38
CA SER A 48 14.63 -0.78 0.73
C SER A 48 14.88 -1.14 2.20
N ASP A 49 13.90 -0.99 3.09
CA ASP A 49 14.07 -1.27 4.53
C ASP A 49 13.34 -2.55 4.99
N HIS A 50 13.39 -3.62 4.18
CA HIS A 50 13.13 -4.99 4.66
C HIS A 50 14.30 -5.47 5.52
N THR A 51 14.56 -4.73 6.58
CA THR A 51 15.63 -5.02 7.53
C THR A 51 15.14 -6.13 8.45
N PRO A 52 15.75 -7.33 8.40
CA PRO A 52 15.39 -8.39 9.33
C PRO A 52 15.76 -7.95 10.75
N MET A 53 14.83 -8.15 11.66
CA MET A 53 15.00 -7.95 13.09
C MET A 53 15.03 -9.31 13.78
N THR A 54 15.89 -9.42 14.78
CA THR A 54 15.86 -10.53 15.72
C THR A 54 14.63 -10.41 16.63
N LEU A 55 14.28 -11.52 17.28
CA LEU A 55 13.16 -11.53 18.23
C LEU A 55 13.35 -10.51 19.36
N ASP A 56 14.57 -10.34 19.84
CA ASP A 56 14.89 -9.47 20.97
C ASP A 56 14.71 -7.99 20.59
N GLU A 57 15.20 -7.62 19.41
CA GLU A 57 14.99 -6.27 18.86
C GLU A 57 13.50 -5.99 18.61
N ALA A 58 12.74 -6.98 18.12
CA ALA A 58 11.31 -6.83 17.92
C ALA A 58 10.53 -6.73 19.24
N CYS A 59 10.97 -7.43 20.30
CA CYS A 59 10.41 -7.32 21.65
C CYS A 59 10.60 -5.91 22.21
N GLU A 60 11.79 -5.34 22.05
CA GLU A 60 12.08 -3.96 22.46
C GLU A 60 11.24 -2.96 21.65
N PHE A 61 11.17 -3.15 20.33
CA PHE A 61 10.40 -2.30 19.44
C PHE A 61 8.90 -2.28 19.77
N LEU A 62 8.29 -3.45 19.97
CA LEU A 62 6.88 -3.58 20.32
C LEU A 62 6.60 -3.35 21.82
N LYS A 63 7.66 -3.20 22.64
CA LYS A 63 7.60 -3.16 24.10
C LYS A 63 6.82 -4.33 24.70
N MET A 64 7.07 -5.53 24.17
CA MET A 64 6.42 -6.78 24.58
C MET A 64 7.43 -7.76 25.17
N LYS A 65 6.99 -8.56 26.15
CA LYS A 65 7.81 -9.65 26.69
C LYS A 65 7.97 -10.77 25.66
N LYS A 66 9.14 -11.43 25.66
CA LYS A 66 9.44 -12.55 24.73
C LYS A 66 8.37 -13.65 24.75
N SER A 67 7.83 -13.99 25.93
CA SER A 67 6.77 -15.00 26.08
C SER A 67 5.49 -14.61 25.32
N THR A 68 5.05 -13.36 25.43
CA THR A 68 3.90 -12.83 24.70
C THR A 68 4.17 -12.80 23.21
N MET A 69 5.39 -12.42 22.79
CA MET A 69 5.78 -12.42 21.39
C MET A 69 5.68 -13.83 20.78
N TYR A 70 6.26 -14.85 21.43
CA TYR A 70 6.16 -16.24 20.97
C TYR A 70 4.71 -16.74 20.92
N TYR A 71 3.89 -16.41 21.93
CA TYR A 71 2.48 -16.78 21.95
C TYR A 71 1.72 -16.19 20.75
N LYS A 72 1.98 -14.92 20.43
CA LYS A 72 1.34 -14.20 19.33
C LYS A 72 1.83 -14.66 17.96
N LEU A 73 3.13 -14.93 17.81
CA LEU A 73 3.71 -15.50 16.58
C LEU A 73 3.17 -16.92 16.31
N GLY A 74 3.04 -17.76 17.34
CA GLY A 74 2.48 -19.10 17.18
C GLY A 74 1.01 -19.12 16.75
N ARG A 75 0.25 -18.06 17.05
CA ARG A 75 -1.15 -17.88 16.63
C ARG A 75 -1.30 -17.17 15.28
N GLY A 76 -0.22 -16.61 14.73
CA GLY A 76 -0.26 -15.78 13.53
C GLY A 76 -0.84 -14.38 13.76
N ASP A 77 -0.91 -13.90 15.00
CA ASP A 77 -1.44 -12.56 15.33
C ASP A 77 -0.46 -11.44 14.95
N ILE A 78 0.83 -11.75 14.90
CA ILE A 78 1.94 -10.84 14.57
C ILE A 78 2.62 -11.36 13.30
N PRO A 79 2.94 -10.48 12.31
CA PRO A 79 3.64 -10.90 11.11
C PRO A 79 5.06 -11.36 11.46
N GLY A 80 5.40 -12.58 11.06
CA GLY A 80 6.72 -13.15 11.24
C GLY A 80 6.87 -14.45 10.48
N THR A 81 8.02 -14.65 9.87
CA THR A 81 8.32 -15.84 9.07
C THR A 81 9.07 -16.87 9.92
N ARG A 82 8.57 -18.10 9.99
CA ARG A 82 9.26 -19.19 10.69
C ARG A 82 10.40 -19.72 9.83
N SER A 83 11.64 -19.53 10.28
CA SER A 83 12.84 -20.11 9.69
C SER A 83 13.41 -21.18 10.64
N GLY A 84 12.97 -22.42 10.44
CA GLY A 84 13.33 -23.56 11.30
C GLY A 84 12.89 -23.36 12.75
N LYS A 85 13.87 -23.21 13.65
CA LYS A 85 13.66 -22.99 15.09
C LYS A 85 13.35 -21.53 15.43
N TYR A 86 13.76 -20.59 14.59
CA TYR A 86 13.68 -19.16 14.89
C TYR A 86 12.60 -18.47 14.06
N TYR A 87 12.16 -17.30 14.51
CA TYR A 87 11.32 -16.39 13.75
C TYR A 87 12.16 -15.25 13.20
N ILE A 88 11.96 -14.94 11.93
CA ILE A 88 12.49 -13.76 11.26
C ILE A 88 11.35 -12.75 11.19
N LEU A 89 11.60 -11.55 11.70
CA LEU A 89 10.64 -10.44 11.75
C LEU A 89 11.19 -9.32 10.89
N PHE A 90 10.32 -8.55 10.24
CA PHE A 90 10.75 -7.39 9.49
C PHE A 90 10.17 -6.12 10.10
N LYS A 91 11.01 -5.10 10.22
CA LYS A 91 10.60 -3.84 10.86
C LYS A 91 9.42 -3.19 10.15
N ASP A 92 9.43 -3.19 8.82
CA ASP A 92 8.38 -2.58 8.01
C ASP A 92 7.05 -3.34 8.10
N GLU A 93 7.09 -4.67 8.17
CA GLU A 93 5.90 -5.50 8.42
C GLU A 93 5.30 -5.22 9.80
N LEU A 94 6.15 -5.09 10.83
CA LEU A 94 5.70 -4.73 12.18
C LEU A 94 5.09 -3.32 12.21
N ILE A 95 5.66 -2.34 11.48
CA ILE A 95 5.10 -0.99 11.37
C ILE A 95 3.73 -1.04 10.67
N LYS A 96 3.63 -1.69 9.50
CA LYS A 96 2.36 -1.84 8.77
C LYS A 96 1.30 -2.52 9.62
N TRP A 97 1.69 -3.51 10.43
CA TRP A 97 0.78 -4.19 11.35
C TRP A 97 0.32 -3.30 12.51
N ILE A 98 1.18 -2.41 13.02
CA ILE A 98 0.75 -1.40 14.01
C ILE A 98 -0.22 -0.41 13.36
N GLU A 99 0.09 0.06 12.14
CA GLU A 99 -0.76 0.99 11.37
C GLU A 99 -2.13 0.38 11.04
N SER A 100 -2.21 -0.93 10.79
CA SER A 100 -3.47 -1.65 10.56
C SER A 100 -4.30 -1.90 11.83
N GLY A 101 -3.87 -1.36 12.97
CA GLY A 101 -4.56 -1.49 14.25
C GLY A 101 -4.27 -2.81 14.99
N ARG A 102 -3.13 -3.46 14.70
CA ARG A 102 -2.75 -4.78 15.24
C ARG A 102 -3.73 -5.90 14.89
N ASN A 103 -4.44 -5.74 13.78
CA ASN A 103 -5.30 -6.77 13.26
C ASN A 103 -4.44 -7.82 12.54
N GLY A 104 -4.28 -8.99 13.15
CA GLY A 104 -3.46 -10.10 12.66
C GLY A 104 -4.02 -10.82 11.42
N LYS A 105 -5.15 -10.35 10.88
CA LYS A 105 -5.53 -10.70 9.51
C LYS A 105 -4.76 -9.75 8.62
N ALA A 106 -3.77 -10.28 7.89
CA ALA A 106 -3.34 -9.64 6.66
C ALA A 106 -4.62 -9.21 5.94
N HIS A 107 -4.74 -7.92 5.60
CA HIS A 107 -5.87 -7.47 4.80
C HIS A 107 -5.70 -8.20 3.48
N LEU A 108 -6.40 -9.32 3.38
CA LEU A 108 -6.38 -10.18 2.24
C LEU A 108 -6.93 -9.28 1.12
N THR A 109 -6.19 -9.16 0.03
CA THR A 109 -6.66 -8.30 -1.07
C THR A 109 -8.00 -8.86 -1.56
N PRO A 110 -8.95 -8.01 -1.98
CA PRO A 110 -10.24 -8.49 -2.49
C PRO A 110 -10.10 -9.59 -3.56
N GLU A 111 -9.00 -9.55 -4.32
CA GLU A 111 -8.63 -10.56 -5.31
C GLU A 111 -8.32 -11.94 -4.69
N GLU A 112 -7.42 -12.00 -3.70
CA GLU A 112 -7.04 -13.24 -3.03
C GLU A 112 -8.26 -13.86 -2.28
N GLU A 113 -9.21 -13.03 -1.82
CA GLU A 113 -10.39 -13.45 -1.05
C GLU A 113 -11.36 -14.19 -1.98
N ASN A 114 -11.54 -13.66 -3.19
CA ASN A 114 -12.30 -14.27 -4.27
C ASN A 114 -11.70 -15.61 -4.71
N GLU A 115 -10.37 -15.74 -4.77
CA GLU A 115 -9.70 -16.98 -5.13
C GLU A 115 -9.94 -18.11 -4.11
N LEU A 116 -9.89 -17.80 -2.81
CA LEU A 116 -10.20 -18.77 -1.75
C LEU A 116 -11.66 -19.23 -1.80
N ILE A 117 -12.59 -18.31 -2.05
CA ILE A 117 -14.00 -18.63 -2.25
C ILE A 117 -14.16 -19.53 -3.48
N ALA A 118 -13.49 -19.24 -4.59
CA ALA A 118 -13.55 -20.06 -5.81
C ALA A 118 -12.97 -21.47 -5.62
N LEU A 119 -11.91 -21.62 -4.82
CA LEU A 119 -11.31 -22.92 -4.51
C LEU A 119 -12.22 -23.78 -3.62
N SER A 120 -12.86 -23.19 -2.61
CA SER A 120 -13.77 -23.91 -1.71
C SER A 120 -15.03 -24.47 -2.39
N HIS A 121 -15.50 -23.84 -3.48
CA HIS A 121 -16.73 -24.22 -4.18
C HIS A 121 -16.55 -25.23 -5.32
N ARG A 122 -15.35 -25.81 -5.52
CA ARG A 122 -15.13 -26.86 -6.53
C ARG A 122 -15.82 -28.18 -6.13
N ARG A 123 -17.13 -28.29 -6.36
CA ARG A 123 -17.83 -29.59 -6.33
C ARG A 123 -17.40 -30.43 -7.53
N LYS A 124 -16.85 -31.62 -7.29
CA LYS A 124 -16.66 -32.62 -8.34
C LYS A 124 -18.02 -33.17 -8.77
N SER A 125 -18.35 -33.05 -10.06
CA SER A 125 -19.50 -33.76 -10.65
C SER A 125 -19.29 -35.27 -10.53
N LYS A 126 -20.28 -35.99 -10.00
CA LYS A 126 -20.28 -37.47 -10.04
C LYS A 126 -20.62 -37.90 -11.46
N ARG A 127 -19.67 -38.59 -12.12
CA ARG A 127 -19.92 -39.29 -13.38
C ARG A 127 -20.89 -40.43 -13.11
N THR A 128 -22.15 -40.27 -13.49
CA THR A 128 -23.11 -41.39 -13.56
C THR A 128 -22.70 -42.30 -14.70
N LEU A 129 -22.51 -43.59 -14.38
CA LEU A 129 -22.32 -44.70 -15.31
C LEU A 129 -23.64 -45.03 -16.01
#